data_AF-A0A3P5ZQM4-F1
#
_entry.id   AF-A0A3P5ZQM4-F1
#
_cell.length_a   1.000
_cell.length_b   1.000
_cell.length_c   1.000
_cell.angle_alpha   90.00
_cell.angle_beta   90.00
_cell.angle_gamma   90.00
#
_symmetry.space_group_name_H-M   'P 1'
#
loop_
_entity.id
_entity.type
_entity.pdbx_description
1 polymer ?
#
loop_
_entity_poly.entity_id
_entity_poly.type
_entity_poly.pdbx_seq_one_letter_code
_entity_poly.pdbx_strand_id
1 'polypeptide(L)'
;MVACFDLRDEKFSFVNFSRAMHGSTVLVNYNGKLGLLMSGDPPGVNISRASESFELWVLQDAEWSKHVYVLPPSWKDVVTETMRIAGIIVGTNEIVLVPGLQNVPSYVLYFNVERNTITKVRIQGMETFQGKRFNTYLNYVENVKLL
;
A
#
# COMPACT_ATOMS: atom_id res chain seq x y z
N MET A 1 12.80 -11.88 -1.48
CA MET A 1 12.55 -13.33 -1.61
C MET A 1 11.25 -13.63 -0.88
N VAL A 2 10.32 -14.34 -1.50
CA VAL A 2 9.13 -14.90 -0.86
C VAL A 2 9.35 -16.41 -0.72
N ALA A 3 9.11 -16.94 0.48
CA ALA A 3 9.12 -18.37 0.73
C ALA A 3 7.68 -18.88 0.75
N CYS A 4 7.38 -19.90 -0.04
CA CYS A 4 6.11 -20.60 -0.06
C CYS A 4 6.31 -21.98 0.58
N PHE A 5 5.43 -22.36 1.51
CA PHE A 5 5.46 -23.67 2.15
C PHE A 5 4.25 -24.49 1.69
N ASP A 6 4.50 -25.60 1.01
CA ASP A 6 3.46 -26.55 0.63
C ASP A 6 3.15 -27.47 1.81
N LEU A 7 1.92 -27.41 2.34
CA LEU A 7 1.48 -28.24 3.47
C LEU A 7 1.30 -29.71 3.10
N ARG A 8 1.10 -30.05 1.82
CA ARG A 8 0.89 -31.43 1.37
C ARG A 8 2.22 -32.18 1.27
N ASP A 9 3.21 -31.50 0.71
CA ASP A 9 4.54 -32.07 0.47
C ASP A 9 5.58 -31.67 1.53
N GLU A 10 5.20 -30.79 2.47
CA GLU A 10 6.05 -30.20 3.52
C GLU A 10 7.34 -29.58 2.97
N LYS A 11 7.26 -28.98 1.77
CA LYS A 11 8.41 -28.43 1.04
C LYS A 11 8.34 -26.92 0.93
N PHE A 12 9.52 -26.31 1.02
CA PHE A 12 9.70 -24.91 0.68
C PHE A 12 10.00 -24.74 -0.80
N SER A 13 9.33 -23.77 -1.41
CA SER A 13 9.72 -23.18 -2.68
C SER A 13 10.00 -21.69 -2.47
N PHE A 14 10.89 -21.14 -3.29
CA PHE A 14 11.33 -19.76 -3.16
C PHE A 14 11.09 -19.02 -4.45
N VAL A 15 10.40 -17.88 -4.35
CA VAL A 15 10.22 -16.97 -5.47
C VAL A 15 11.05 -15.73 -5.22
N ASN A 16 12.00 -15.49 -6.13
CA ASN A 16 12.84 -14.31 -6.08
C ASN A 16 12.15 -13.12 -6.72
N PHE A 17 12.38 -11.95 -6.12
CA PHE A 17 12.01 -10.67 -6.69
C PHE A 17 13.31 -9.99 -7.10
N SER A 18 13.49 -9.76 -8.40
CA SER A 18 14.78 -9.37 -8.98
C SER A 18 15.13 -7.89 -8.76
N ARG A 19 14.18 -7.06 -8.30
CA ARG A 19 14.38 -5.64 -8.07
C ARG A 19 14.63 -5.36 -6.57
N ALA A 20 15.42 -4.33 -6.30
CA ALA A 20 15.57 -3.81 -4.95
C ALA A 20 14.19 -3.36 -4.41
N MET A 21 13.83 -3.83 -3.22
CA MET A 21 12.61 -3.37 -2.55
C MET A 21 12.77 -1.91 -2.18
N HIS A 22 11.74 -1.11 -2.46
CA HIS A 22 11.70 0.28 -2.03
C HIS A 22 11.37 0.32 -0.53
N GLY A 23 11.84 1.34 0.19
CA GLY A 23 11.43 1.54 1.59
C GLY A 23 9.92 1.76 1.77
N SER A 24 9.22 2.09 0.68
CA SER A 24 7.77 2.25 0.60
C SER A 24 7.03 0.98 0.16
N THR A 25 7.74 -0.14 -0.08
CA THR A 25 7.10 -1.39 -0.50
C THR A 25 6.25 -1.96 0.62
N VAL A 26 5.00 -2.26 0.31
CA VAL A 26 4.03 -2.90 1.21
C VAL A 26 3.55 -4.20 0.60
N LEU A 27 3.48 -5.25 1.43
CA LEU A 27 2.86 -6.51 1.06
C LEU A 27 1.35 -6.37 1.16
N VAL A 28 0.62 -6.72 0.10
CA VAL A 28 -0.83 -6.55 0.02
C VAL A 28 -1.51 -7.84 -0.44
N ASN A 29 -2.74 -8.04 0.01
CA ASN A 29 -3.64 -9.03 -0.58
C ASN A 29 -4.34 -8.39 -1.78
N TYR A 30 -4.02 -8.84 -2.98
CA TYR A 30 -4.66 -8.40 -4.22
C TYR A 30 -5.58 -9.49 -4.75
N ASN A 31 -6.87 -9.41 -4.39
CA ASN A 31 -7.92 -10.35 -4.81
C ASN A 31 -7.54 -11.84 -4.59
N GLY A 32 -6.97 -12.15 -3.42
CA GLY A 32 -6.55 -13.49 -3.04
C GLY A 32 -5.13 -13.86 -3.48
N LYS A 33 -4.46 -12.99 -4.24
CA LYS A 33 -3.05 -13.17 -4.65
C LYS A 33 -2.12 -12.30 -3.80
N LEU A 34 -0.89 -12.77 -3.64
CA LEU A 34 0.15 -12.01 -2.97
C LEU A 34 0.61 -10.86 -3.88
N GLY A 35 0.54 -9.63 -3.39
CA GLY A 35 0.98 -8.44 -4.10
C GLY A 35 2.07 -7.67 -3.35
N LEU A 36 2.95 -7.02 -4.10
CA LEU A 36 3.86 -6.00 -3.60
C LEU A 36 3.47 -4.67 -4.23
N LEU A 37 3.12 -3.70 -3.39
CA LEU A 37 2.75 -2.36 -3.83
C LEU A 37 3.83 -1.37 -3.42
N MET A 38 4.32 -0.57 -4.37
CA MET A 38 5.44 0.36 -4.14
C MET A 38 5.36 1.60 -5.03
N SER A 39 6.21 2.60 -4.77
CA SER A 39 6.37 3.72 -5.69
C SER A 39 7.01 3.26 -7.01
N GLY A 40 6.58 3.85 -8.13
CA GLY A 40 7.27 3.72 -9.41
C GLY A 40 8.52 4.58 -9.53
N ASP A 41 8.72 5.54 -8.62
CA ASP A 41 9.91 6.40 -8.56
C ASP A 41 11.18 5.58 -8.21
N PRO A 42 12.40 6.13 -8.41
CA PRO A 42 13.64 5.43 -8.08
C PRO A 42 13.76 4.95 -6.62
N PRO A 43 14.54 3.88 -6.36
CA PRO A 43 14.77 3.37 -5.01
C PRO A 43 15.28 4.45 -4.04
N GLY A 44 14.75 4.46 -2.82
CA GLY A 44 15.11 5.44 -1.78
C GLY A 44 14.33 6.75 -1.83
N VAL A 45 13.52 6.98 -2.86
CA VAL A 45 12.63 8.15 -2.94
C VAL A 45 11.35 7.88 -2.15
N ASN A 46 11.02 8.79 -1.23
CA ASN A 46 9.75 8.76 -0.52
C ASN A 46 8.61 9.21 -1.42
N ILE A 47 7.41 8.66 -1.22
CA ILE A 47 6.23 9.08 -1.96
C ILE A 47 5.92 10.52 -1.60
N SER A 48 5.83 11.37 -2.62
CA SER A 48 5.70 12.82 -2.44
C SER A 48 4.84 13.43 -3.55
N ARG A 49 4.68 14.75 -3.50
CA ARG A 49 4.03 15.52 -4.57
C ARG A 49 4.63 15.26 -5.95
N ALA A 50 5.92 14.92 -6.02
CA ALA A 50 6.63 14.67 -7.27
C ALA A 50 6.43 13.26 -7.83
N SER A 51 5.84 12.34 -7.05
CA SER A 51 5.62 10.96 -7.50
C SER A 51 4.71 10.90 -8.72
N GLU A 52 5.06 10.03 -9.66
CA GLU A 52 4.37 9.93 -10.95
C GLU A 52 3.53 8.67 -11.08
N SER A 53 3.87 7.60 -10.36
CA SER A 53 3.15 6.33 -10.46
C SER A 53 3.35 5.42 -9.24
N PHE A 54 2.47 4.43 -9.13
CA PHE A 54 2.65 3.27 -8.28
C PHE A 54 2.86 2.01 -9.13
N GLU A 55 3.61 1.06 -8.59
CA GLU A 55 3.79 -0.26 -9.15
C GLU A 55 3.18 -1.31 -8.25
N LEU A 56 2.31 -2.14 -8.81
CA LEU A 56 1.80 -3.35 -8.18
C LEU A 56 2.40 -4.57 -8.87
N TRP A 57 3.11 -5.37 -8.10
CA TRP A 57 3.64 -6.65 -8.55
C TRP A 57 2.80 -7.77 -7.96
N VAL A 58 2.16 -8.60 -8.79
CA VAL A 58 1.29 -9.68 -8.35
C VAL A 58 1.98 -11.00 -8.62
N LEU A 59 2.11 -11.82 -7.58
CA LEU A 59 2.63 -13.17 -7.69
C LEU A 59 1.54 -14.11 -8.23
N GLN A 60 1.82 -14.74 -9.36
CA GLN A 60 0.96 -15.74 -9.97
C GLN A 60 1.84 -16.84 -10.59
N ASP A 61 1.51 -18.10 -10.34
CA ASP A 61 2.20 -19.26 -10.93
C ASP A 61 3.74 -19.23 -10.74
N ALA A 62 4.17 -18.81 -9.54
CA ALA A 62 5.58 -18.59 -9.15
C ALA A 62 6.32 -17.48 -9.94
N GLU A 63 5.59 -16.64 -10.68
CA GLU A 63 6.13 -15.51 -11.43
C GLU A 63 5.53 -14.17 -10.98
N TRP A 64 6.32 -13.10 -11.06
CA TRP A 64 5.88 -11.75 -10.72
C TRP A 64 5.39 -11.01 -11.96
N SER A 65 4.13 -10.58 -11.96
CA SER A 65 3.53 -9.74 -13.01
C SER A 65 3.43 -8.28 -12.55
N LYS A 66 3.86 -7.34 -13.41
CA LYS A 66 3.90 -5.91 -13.09
C LYS A 66 2.68 -5.17 -13.63
N HIS A 67 2.08 -4.34 -12.79
CA HIS A 67 1.08 -3.35 -13.15
C HIS A 67 1.56 -1.97 -12.73
N VAL A 68 1.41 -0.98 -13.61
CA VAL A 68 1.80 0.41 -13.36
C VAL A 68 0.55 1.27 -13.33
N TYR A 69 0.37 2.02 -12.25
CA TYR A 69 -0.73 2.96 -12.07
C TYR A 69 -0.17 4.38 -12.08
N VAL A 70 -0.38 5.07 -13.20
CA VAL A 70 0.04 6.46 -13.36
C VAL A 70 -0.86 7.36 -12.51
N LEU A 71 -0.26 8.26 -11.75
CA LEU A 71 -0.98 9.19 -10.89
C LEU A 71 -1.66 10.29 -11.72
N PRO A 72 -2.88 10.70 -11.36
CA PRO A 72 -3.58 11.76 -12.08
C PRO A 72 -2.92 13.12 -11.79
N PRO A 73 -3.09 14.14 -12.65
CA PRO A 73 -2.55 15.48 -12.43
C PRO A 73 -2.95 16.09 -11.07
N SER A 74 -4.17 15.79 -10.61
CA SER A 74 -4.70 16.22 -9.32
C SER A 74 -3.91 15.71 -8.11
N TRP A 75 -3.06 14.68 -8.28
CA TRP A 75 -2.14 14.21 -7.24
C TRP A 75 -1.30 15.35 -6.65
N LYS A 76 -0.80 16.22 -7.54
CA LYS A 76 0.04 17.35 -7.14
C LYS A 76 -0.71 18.36 -6.29
N ASP A 77 -2.03 18.44 -6.41
CA ASP A 77 -2.83 19.40 -5.64
C ASP A 77 -3.31 18.82 -4.30
N VAL A 78 -3.42 17.48 -4.22
CA VAL A 78 -3.89 16.78 -3.03
C VAL A 78 -2.76 16.47 -2.04
N VAL A 79 -1.57 16.13 -2.55
CA VAL A 79 -0.42 15.67 -1.74
C VAL A 79 0.48 16.83 -1.37
N THR A 80 0.50 17.16 -0.09
CA THR A 80 1.26 18.29 0.47
C THR A 80 2.49 17.88 1.27
N GLU A 81 2.63 16.59 1.57
CA GLU A 81 3.66 16.05 2.45
C GLU A 81 4.12 14.66 1.98
N THR A 82 5.13 14.12 2.64
CA THR A 82 5.59 12.76 2.39
C THR A 82 4.54 11.74 2.81
N MET A 83 4.18 10.84 1.91
CA MET A 83 3.17 9.81 2.12
C MET A 83 3.79 8.42 2.31
N ARG A 84 3.01 7.52 2.89
CA ARG A 84 3.26 6.09 2.97
C ARG A 84 2.05 5.33 2.46
N ILE A 85 2.30 4.19 1.84
CA ILE A 85 1.25 3.26 1.43
C ILE A 85 0.80 2.52 2.69
N ALA A 86 -0.50 2.54 2.99
CA ALA A 86 -1.10 1.71 4.02
C ALA A 86 -1.50 0.34 3.47
N GLY A 87 -1.78 0.25 2.17
CA GLY A 87 -2.07 -0.98 1.45
C GLY A 87 -3.12 -0.75 0.36
N ILE A 88 -3.83 -1.82 0.00
CA ILE A 88 -4.97 -1.78 -0.92
C ILE A 88 -6.22 -2.31 -0.18
N ILE A 89 -7.38 -1.72 -0.44
CA ILE A 89 -8.64 -2.26 0.05
C ILE A 89 -9.01 -3.46 -0.83
N VAL A 90 -9.29 -4.59 -0.17
CA VAL A 90 -9.64 -5.83 -0.86
C VAL A 90 -10.98 -5.64 -1.59
N GLY A 91 -10.97 -5.85 -2.90
CA GLY A 91 -12.18 -5.80 -3.73
C GLY A 91 -12.60 -4.42 -4.24
N THR A 92 -11.91 -3.31 -3.91
CA THR A 92 -12.33 -1.96 -4.35
C THR A 92 -11.36 -1.24 -5.28
N ASN A 93 -10.21 -1.85 -5.63
CA ASN A 93 -9.17 -1.23 -6.47
C ASN A 93 -8.64 0.11 -5.90
N GLU A 94 -8.74 0.30 -4.58
CA GLU A 94 -8.31 1.54 -3.92
C GLU A 94 -7.03 1.34 -3.13
N ILE A 95 -5.99 2.07 -3.54
CA ILE A 95 -4.76 2.22 -2.77
C ILE A 95 -4.99 3.26 -1.69
N VAL A 96 -4.64 2.91 -0.46
CA VAL A 96 -4.77 3.79 0.70
C VAL A 96 -3.41 4.36 1.07
N LEU A 97 -3.33 5.68 1.20
CA LEU A 97 -2.13 6.40 1.61
C LEU A 97 -2.35 7.24 2.86
N VAL A 98 -1.31 7.32 3.67
CA VAL A 98 -1.30 8.08 4.92
C VAL A 98 -0.06 8.96 5.02
N PRO A 99 -0.14 10.10 5.72
CA PRO A 99 1.04 10.91 6.06
C PRO A 99 2.16 10.09 6.72
N GLY A 100 3.40 10.32 6.28
CA GLY A 100 4.57 9.61 6.79
C GLY A 100 5.07 10.10 8.15
N LEU A 101 4.93 11.40 8.42
CA LEU A 101 5.22 12.03 9.72
C LEU A 101 3.90 12.41 10.38
N GLN A 102 3.36 11.48 11.16
CA GLN A 102 2.06 11.67 11.77
C GLN A 102 2.17 12.55 13.01
N ASN A 103 2.06 13.87 12.81
CA ASN A 103 1.56 14.76 13.84
C ASN A 103 0.04 14.81 13.67
N VAL A 104 -0.66 13.79 14.18
CA VAL A 104 -2.09 13.52 13.96
C VAL A 104 -2.42 13.26 12.49
N PRO A 105 -2.79 12.02 12.09
CA PRO A 105 -3.34 11.82 10.77
C PRO A 105 -4.71 12.52 10.72
N SER A 106 -4.73 13.74 10.22
CA SER A 106 -5.97 14.48 10.01
C SER A 106 -6.72 13.94 8.80
N TYR A 107 -6.07 13.14 7.93
CA TYR A 107 -6.71 12.57 6.76
C TYR A 107 -6.04 11.30 6.23
N VAL A 108 -6.76 10.59 5.37
CA VAL A 108 -6.31 9.47 4.53
C VAL A 108 -6.58 9.83 3.08
N LEU A 109 -5.74 9.35 2.16
CA LEU A 109 -6.01 9.43 0.73
C LEU A 109 -6.40 8.06 0.20
N TYR A 110 -7.48 8.04 -0.58
CA TYR A 110 -7.91 6.90 -1.37
C TYR A 110 -7.62 7.18 -2.84
N PHE A 111 -6.75 6.40 -3.44
CA PHE A 111 -6.47 6.44 -4.87
C PHE A 111 -7.13 5.25 -5.55
N ASN A 112 -8.18 5.51 -6.32
CA ASN A 112 -8.85 4.49 -7.12
C ASN A 112 -8.09 4.30 -8.43
N VAL A 113 -7.46 3.13 -8.61
CA VAL A 113 -6.59 2.88 -9.78
C VAL A 113 -7.35 2.70 -11.08
N GLU A 114 -8.62 2.31 -11.02
CA GLU A 114 -9.46 2.08 -12.19
C GLU A 114 -10.05 3.40 -12.72
N ARG A 115 -10.57 4.22 -11.82
CA ARG A 115 -11.15 5.53 -12.13
C ARG A 115 -10.09 6.63 -12.27
N ASN A 116 -8.87 6.35 -11.82
CA ASN A 116 -7.77 7.30 -11.73
C ASN A 116 -8.15 8.58 -10.93
N THR A 117 -8.83 8.38 -9.81
CA THR A 117 -9.30 9.48 -8.94
C THR A 117 -8.69 9.39 -7.55
N ILE A 118 -8.49 10.54 -6.92
CA ILE A 118 -7.97 10.65 -5.56
C ILE A 118 -9.00 11.34 -4.68
N THR A 119 -9.31 10.72 -3.55
CA THR A 119 -10.21 11.27 -2.53
C THR A 119 -9.44 11.48 -1.24
N LYS A 120 -9.52 12.69 -0.68
CA LYS A 120 -8.95 13.04 0.62
C LYS A 120 -10.04 13.03 1.67
N VAL A 121 -9.91 12.18 2.68
CA VAL A 121 -10.93 11.99 3.73
C VAL A 121 -10.34 12.37 5.08
N ARG A 122 -10.97 13.33 5.77
CA ARG A 122 -10.56 13.74 7.11
C ARG A 122 -10.95 12.69 8.15
N ILE A 123 -10.04 12.31 9.05
CA ILE A 123 -10.37 11.48 10.22
C ILE A 123 -10.86 12.39 11.34
N GLN A 124 -12.08 12.15 11.84
CA GLN A 124 -12.66 12.89 12.96
C GLN A 124 -12.27 12.26 14.31
N GLY A 125 -12.27 13.05 15.39
CA GLY A 125 -12.00 12.57 16.75
C GLY A 125 -10.53 12.41 17.14
N MET A 126 -9.61 12.84 16.27
CA MET A 126 -8.16 12.72 16.50
C MET A 126 -7.53 13.93 17.23
N GLU A 127 -8.33 14.94 17.56
CA GLU A 127 -7.88 16.25 18.06
C GLU A 127 -7.14 16.16 19.41
N THR A 128 -7.60 15.26 20.29
CA THR A 128 -6.99 15.04 21.62
C THR A 128 -5.63 14.35 21.57
N PHE A 129 -5.23 13.83 20.41
CA PHE A 129 -3.99 13.06 20.26
C PHE A 129 -2.89 13.83 19.53
N GLN A 130 -2.90 15.16 19.65
CA GLN A 130 -1.93 16.02 19.00
C GLN A 130 -0.47 15.65 19.33
N GLY A 131 0.36 15.54 18.29
CA GLY A 131 1.77 15.16 18.42
C GLY A 131 2.02 13.68 18.70
N LYS A 132 0.99 12.82 18.64
CA LYS A 132 1.15 11.36 18.73
C LYS A 132 1.28 10.74 17.33
N ARG A 133 2.14 9.72 17.24
CA ARG A 133 2.29 8.87 16.06
C ARG A 133 1.25 7.75 16.11
N PHE A 134 0.65 7.45 14.97
CA PHE A 134 -0.24 6.30 14.80
C PHE A 134 0.30 5.37 13.73
N ASN A 135 -0.22 4.15 13.72
CA ASN A 135 -0.05 3.23 12.61
C ASN A 135 -1.43 2.96 12.03
N THR A 136 -1.51 2.87 10.71
CA THR A 136 -2.76 2.57 10.00
C THR A 136 -2.66 1.15 9.48
N TYR A 137 -3.64 0.33 9.86
CA TYR A 137 -3.77 -1.05 9.41
C TYR A 137 -5.08 -1.17 8.64
N LEU A 138 -5.00 -1.67 7.41
CA LEU A 138 -6.18 -1.98 6.63
C LEU A 138 -6.69 -3.38 6.96
N ASN A 139 -7.98 -3.61 6.75
CA ASN A 139 -8.62 -4.92 6.91
C ASN A 139 -8.38 -5.55 8.29
N TYR A 140 -8.19 -4.73 9.32
CA TYR A 140 -8.12 -5.21 10.69
C TYR A 140 -9.49 -5.79 11.06
N VAL A 141 -9.51 -7.09 11.31
CA VAL A 141 -10.64 -7.79 11.92
C VAL A 141 -10.24 -8.04 13.37
N GLU A 142 -10.97 -7.42 14.31
CA GLU A 142 -10.80 -7.71 15.72
C GLU A 142 -11.03 -9.21 15.93
N ASN A 143 -10.18 -9.86 16.74
CA ASN A 143 -10.22 -11.31 16.95
C ASN A 143 -11.65 -11.81 17.13
N VAL A 144 -12.18 -12.47 16.11
CA VAL A 144 -13.41 -13.26 16.24
C VAL A 144 -12.99 -14.44 17.09
N LYS A 145 -13.40 -14.46 18.37
CA LYS A 145 -13.24 -15.66 19.19
C LYS A 145 -13.81 -16.82 18.38
N LEU A 146 -12.97 -17.77 18.00
CA LEU A 146 -13.43 -19.06 17.48
C LEU A 146 -14.28 -19.67 18.60
N LEU A 147 -15.60 -19.57 18.46
CA LEU A 147 -16.57 -20.32 19.27
C LEU A 147 -16.53 -21.78 18.84
#